data_AF-Q21G36-F1
#
_entry.id   AF-Q21G36-F1
#
_cell.length_a   1.000
_cell.length_b   1.000
_cell.length_c   1.000
_cell.angle_alpha   90.00
_cell.angle_beta   90.00
_cell.angle_gamma   90.00
#
_symmetry.space_group_name_H-M   'P 1'
#
loop_
_entity.id
_entity.type
_entity.pdbx_description
1 polymer ?
#
loop_
_entity_poly.entity_id
_entity_poly.type
_entity_poly.pdbx_seq_one_letter_code
_entity_poly.pdbx_strand_id
1 'polypeptide(L)'
;MEPADEFSYIDEAEWPADQERCSPAVMEGVLDGLISSFQEYWYINVKVTLKEIKYHPVDSSPRSFYKASRNAIEKLAFEHKNEKSIFKSHI
;
A
#
# COMPACT_ATOMS: atom_id res chain seq x y z
N MET A 1 -4.30 21.49 -12.98
CA MET A 1 -4.28 20.11 -12.47
C MET A 1 -5.56 19.99 -11.67
N GLU A 2 -6.55 19.27 -12.20
CA GLU A 2 -7.81 19.08 -11.47
C GLU A 2 -7.61 17.97 -10.41
N PRO A 3 -8.23 18.08 -9.22
CA PRO A 3 -7.96 17.22 -8.07
C PRO A 3 -8.42 15.75 -8.21
N ALA A 4 -8.82 15.32 -9.41
CA ALA A 4 -9.21 13.94 -9.69
C ALA A 4 -8.04 13.13 -10.28
N ASP A 5 -6.96 13.03 -9.51
CA ASP A 5 -5.95 11.97 -9.65
C ASP A 5 -6.27 10.88 -8.61
N GLU A 6 -7.33 10.13 -8.85
CA GLU A 6 -8.00 9.30 -7.83
C GLU A 6 -7.12 8.17 -7.26
N PHE A 7 -7.17 8.02 -5.94
CA PHE A 7 -6.71 6.81 -5.26
C PHE A 7 -7.84 5.77 -5.29
N SER A 8 -7.51 4.53 -5.68
CA SER A 8 -8.43 3.41 -5.66
C SER A 8 -7.84 2.26 -4.84
N TYR A 9 -8.61 1.76 -3.88
CA TYR A 9 -8.31 0.56 -3.12
C TYR A 9 -9.36 -0.50 -3.40
N ILE A 10 -8.92 -1.66 -3.87
CA ILE A 10 -9.78 -2.83 -4.15
C ILE A 10 -9.37 -3.95 -3.20
N ASP A 11 -10.30 -4.40 -2.39
CA ASP A 11 -10.14 -5.58 -1.55
C ASP A 11 -10.75 -6.79 -2.26
N GLU A 12 -9.89 -7.64 -2.85
CA GLU A 12 -10.27 -8.90 -3.49
C GLU A 12 -9.94 -10.10 -2.58
N ALA A 13 -9.40 -9.86 -1.39
CA ALA A 13 -8.92 -10.93 -0.52
C ALA A 13 -10.05 -11.57 0.28
N GLU A 14 -9.93 -12.88 0.49
CA GLU A 14 -10.78 -13.59 1.45
C GLU A 14 -10.25 -13.35 2.87
N TRP A 15 -11.11 -12.81 3.73
CA TRP A 15 -10.77 -12.55 5.13
C TRP A 15 -11.14 -13.75 6.01
N PRO A 16 -10.17 -14.37 6.70
CA PRO A 16 -10.44 -15.57 7.51
C PRO A 16 -11.20 -15.28 8.81
N ALA A 17 -11.07 -14.06 9.35
CA ALA A 17 -11.82 -13.55 10.51
C ALA A 17 -11.63 -12.03 10.65
N ASP A 18 -12.56 -11.37 11.36
CA ASP A 18 -12.37 -10.01 11.90
C ASP A 18 -12.04 -8.92 10.85
N GLN A 19 -12.61 -9.07 9.64
CA GLN A 19 -12.44 -8.16 8.51
C GLN A 19 -12.78 -6.71 8.89
N GLU A 20 -13.89 -6.49 9.58
CA GLU A 20 -14.38 -5.15 9.93
C GLU A 20 -13.34 -4.35 10.74
N ARG A 21 -12.58 -5.03 11.59
CA ARG A 21 -11.56 -4.39 12.42
C ARG A 21 -10.21 -4.29 11.72
N CYS A 22 -9.87 -5.27 10.89
CA CYS A 22 -8.53 -5.38 10.30
C CYS A 22 -8.40 -4.73 8.92
N SER A 23 -9.45 -4.75 8.10
CA SER A 23 -9.44 -4.18 6.74
C SER A 23 -9.17 -2.67 6.72
N PRO A 24 -9.79 -1.84 7.59
CA PRO A 24 -9.47 -0.41 7.66
C PRO A 24 -7.99 -0.15 7.96
N ALA A 25 -7.38 -0.97 8.83
CA ALA A 25 -5.97 -0.84 9.18
C ALA A 25 -5.05 -1.15 8.00
N VAL A 26 -5.42 -2.08 7.11
CA VAL A 26 -4.69 -2.32 5.86
C VAL A 26 -4.71 -1.06 4.99
N MET A 27 -5.90 -0.47 4.77
CA MET A 27 -6.06 0.74 3.97
C MET A 27 -5.29 1.92 4.56
N GLU A 28 -5.34 2.13 5.87
CA GLU A 28 -4.56 3.16 6.56
C GLU A 28 -3.05 2.97 6.35
N GLY A 29 -2.56 1.74 6.47
CA GLY A 29 -1.14 1.45 6.23
C GLY A 29 -0.74 1.67 4.77
N VAL A 30 -1.63 1.38 3.82
CA VAL A 30 -1.42 1.68 2.41
C VAL A 30 -1.27 3.18 2.18
N LEU A 31 -2.22 3.97 2.69
CA LEU A 31 -2.21 5.43 2.55
C LEU A 31 -0.97 6.04 3.20
N ASP A 32 -0.65 5.64 4.44
CA ASP A 32 0.54 6.13 5.13
C ASP A 32 1.83 5.74 4.39
N GLY A 33 1.91 4.52 3.86
CA GLY A 33 3.02 4.09 3.02
C GLY A 33 3.18 4.97 1.77
N LEU A 34 2.08 5.33 1.08
CA LEU A 34 2.12 6.20 -0.10
C LEU A 34 2.54 7.64 0.25
N ILE A 35 2.07 8.16 1.39
CA ILE A 35 2.35 9.51 1.85
C ILE A 35 3.80 9.63 2.36
N SER A 36 4.29 8.62 3.07
CA SER A 36 5.60 8.65 3.74
C SER A 36 6.77 8.20 2.87
N SER A 37 6.52 7.48 1.78
CA SER A 37 7.57 6.88 0.95
C SER A 37 8.33 7.86 0.04
N PHE A 38 7.92 9.14 -0.05
CA PHE A 38 8.66 10.17 -0.80
C PHE A 38 8.62 11.55 -0.14
N GLN A 39 9.78 12.20 -0.04
CA GLN A 39 9.91 13.57 0.49
C GLN A 39 9.83 14.66 -0.61
N GLU A 40 9.88 14.30 -1.90
CA GLU A 40 9.94 15.28 -3.00
C GLU A 40 8.72 15.28 -3.93
N TYR A 41 7.97 14.18 -4.04
CA TYR A 41 6.83 14.04 -4.97
C TYR A 41 5.75 13.11 -4.42
N TRP A 42 4.49 13.45 -4.63
CA TRP A 42 3.34 12.64 -4.22
C TRP A 42 3.00 11.60 -5.29
N TYR A 43 2.67 10.38 -4.87
CA TYR A 43 2.06 9.40 -5.76
C TYR A 43 0.63 9.82 -6.08
N ILE A 44 0.35 10.01 -7.36
CA ILE A 44 -0.97 10.38 -7.90
C ILE A 44 -1.49 9.25 -8.79
N ASN A 45 -2.82 9.13 -8.91
CA ASN A 45 -3.48 8.12 -9.73
C ASN A 45 -3.03 6.68 -9.39
N VAL A 46 -3.16 6.32 -8.11
CA VAL A 46 -2.69 5.05 -7.57
C VAL A 46 -3.84 4.08 -7.41
N LYS A 47 -3.68 2.89 -7.98
CA LYS A 47 -4.58 1.75 -7.77
C LYS A 47 -3.87 0.67 -6.96
N VAL A 48 -4.45 0.29 -5.82
CA VAL A 48 -3.96 -0.78 -4.95
C VAL A 48 -5.00 -1.89 -4.90
N THR A 49 -4.54 -3.14 -5.04
CA THR A 49 -5.39 -4.33 -4.92
C THR A 49 -4.84 -5.25 -3.84
N LEU A 50 -5.62 -5.51 -2.80
CA LEU A 50 -5.33 -6.56 -1.82
C LEU A 50 -5.85 -7.89 -2.36
N LYS A 51 -4.94 -8.83 -2.65
CA LYS A 51 -5.28 -10.11 -3.29
C LYS A 51 -5.38 -11.29 -2.34
N GLU A 52 -4.54 -11.31 -1.31
CA GLU A 52 -4.45 -12.44 -0.39
C GLU A 52 -4.05 -11.93 1.00
N ILE A 53 -4.58 -12.60 2.04
CA ILE A 53 -4.29 -12.33 3.43
C ILE A 53 -3.78 -13.60 4.08
N LYS A 54 -2.60 -13.49 4.71
CA LYS A 54 -2.12 -14.52 5.63
C LYS A 54 -2.44 -14.09 7.05
N TYR A 55 -3.18 -14.93 7.76
CA TYR A 55 -3.66 -14.66 9.11
C TYR A 55 -3.10 -15.66 10.11
N HIS A 56 -2.75 -15.17 11.29
CA HIS A 56 -2.40 -15.99 12.44
C HIS A 56 -3.29 -15.59 13.64
N PRO A 57 -3.97 -16.53 14.33
CA PRO A 57 -4.95 -16.21 15.37
C PRO A 57 -4.46 -15.32 16.53
N VAL A 58 -3.16 -15.33 16.80
CA VAL A 58 -2.55 -14.57 17.90
C VAL A 58 -1.84 -13.31 17.41
N ASP A 59 -1.13 -13.41 16.29
CA ASP A 59 -0.25 -12.33 15.82
C ASP A 59 -0.95 -11.36 14.86
N SER A 60 -2.07 -11.77 14.27
CA SER A 60 -2.87 -10.91 13.41
C SER A 60 -3.74 -9.98 14.25
N SER A 61 -3.36 -8.71 14.22
CA SER A 61 -4.08 -7.60 14.84
C SER A 61 -4.17 -6.45 13.83
N PRO A 62 -5.07 -5.47 14.02
CA PRO A 62 -5.12 -4.28 13.17
C PRO A 62 -3.75 -3.60 13.04
N ARG A 63 -3.00 -3.49 14.14
CA ARG A 63 -1.64 -2.93 14.13
C ARG A 63 -0.67 -3.73 13.27
N SER A 64 -0.76 -5.07 13.32
CA SER A 64 0.09 -5.96 12.52
C SER A 64 -0.21 -5.77 11.03
N PHE A 65 -1.49 -5.70 10.66
CA PHE A 65 -1.93 -5.48 9.28
C PHE A 65 -1.53 -4.11 8.74
N TYR A 66 -1.74 -3.05 9.52
CA TYR A 66 -1.27 -1.70 9.19
C TYR A 66 0.23 -1.67 8.92
N LYS A 67 1.03 -2.27 9.82
CA LYS A 67 2.49 -2.29 9.65
C LYS A 67 2.90 -3.09 8.42
N ALA A 68 2.27 -4.24 8.18
CA ALA A 68 2.57 -5.08 7.03
C ALA A 68 2.23 -4.37 5.71
N SER A 69 1.05 -3.74 5.61
CA SER A 69 0.63 -3.05 4.38
C SER A 69 1.47 -1.80 4.11
N ARG A 70 1.78 -1.01 5.14
CA ARG A 70 2.69 0.13 5.03
C ARG A 70 4.06 -0.27 4.50
N ASN A 71 4.68 -1.27 5.12
CA ASN A 71 6.00 -1.75 4.70
C ASN A 71 5.97 -2.30 3.26
N ALA A 72 4.87 -2.95 2.86
CA ALA A 72 4.71 -3.44 1.50
C ALA A 72 4.66 -2.29 0.47
N ILE A 73 3.93 -1.22 0.77
CA ILE A 73 3.89 -0.03 -0.09
C ILE A 73 5.24 0.67 -0.14
N GLU A 74 5.91 0.88 1.00
CA GLU A 74 7.24 1.50 1.04
C GLU A 74 8.24 0.71 0.16
N LYS A 75 8.17 -0.62 0.21
CA LYS A 75 8.99 -1.49 -0.64
C LYS A 75 8.64 -1.34 -2.13
N LEU A 76 7.36 -1.38 -2.51
CA LEU A 76 6.93 -1.21 -3.89
C LEU A 76 7.31 0.17 -4.45
N ALA A 77 7.16 1.22 -3.65
CA ALA A 77 7.57 2.58 -3.97
C ALA A 77 9.08 2.67 -4.25
N PHE A 78 9.89 2.00 -3.42
CA PHE A 78 11.33 1.93 -3.60
C PHE A 78 11.73 1.16 -4.88
N GLU A 79 11.10 0.02 -5.15
CA GLU A 79 11.35 -0.78 -6.35
C GLU A 79 11.01 0.01 -7.63
N HIS A 80 9.85 0.66 -7.67
CA HIS A 80 9.42 1.50 -8.79
C HIS A 80 10.39 2.67 -9.08
N LYS A 81 10.96 3.27 -8.03
CA LYS A 81 11.99 4.31 -8.17
C LYS A 81 13.22 3.77 -8.89
N ASN A 82 13.69 2.59 -8.50
CA ASN A 82 14.89 1.99 -9.09
C ASN A 82 14.65 1.60 -10.55
N GLU A 83 13.48 1.06 -10.88
CA GLU A 83 13.10 0.79 -12.27
C GLU A 83 13.12 2.08 -13.12
N LYS A 84 12.46 3.15 -12.66
CA LYS A 84 12.47 4.44 -13.37
C LYS A 84 13.86 5.09 -13.44
N SER A 85 14.72 4.87 -12.46
CA SER A 85 16.10 5.37 -12.47
C SER A 85 16.96 4.66 -13.50
N ILE A 86 16.73 3.37 -13.75
CA ILE A 86 17.45 2.59 -14.77
C ILE A 86 17.11 3.09 -16.18
N PHE A 87 15.85 3.48 -16.42
CA PHE A 87 15.43 4.04 -17.71
C PHE A 87 15.89 5.48 -17.96
N LYS A 88 16.24 6.24 -16.91
CA LYS A 88 16.76 7.61 -17.05
C LYS A 88 18.27 7.72 -17.31
N SER A 89 19.03 6.64 -17.16
CA SER A 89 20.50 6.65 -17.32
C SER A 89 21.00 6.29 -18.73
N HIS A 90 20.10 6.16 -19.71
CA HIS A 90 20.43 5.76 -21.09
C HIS A 90 20.11 6.84 -22.15
N ILE A 91 20.19 8.13 -21.80
CA ILE A 91 20.11 9.24 -22.76
C ILE A 91 21.33 10.13 -22.62
#